data_AF-A0A7C1V5R2-F1
#
_entry.id   AF-A0A7C1V5R2-F1
#
_cell.length_a   1.000
_cell.length_b   1.000
_cell.length_c   1.000
_cell.angle_alpha   90.00
_cell.angle_beta   90.00
_cell.angle_gamma   90.00
#
_symmetry.space_group_name_H-M   'P 1'
#
loop_
_entity.id
_entity.type
_entity.pdbx_description
1 polymer ?
#
loop_
_entity_poly.entity_id
_entity_poly.type
_entity_poly.pdbx_seq_one_letter_code
_entity_poly.pdbx_strand_id
1 'polypeptide(L)'
;MRRLLALQLFISLAFFTPNHVFAFSQDSSGEQQLAKEEIPSASIVDESNRIVPRNEKFNFNLLKILRGMLGMAVLILIAWAFSVNRKAINWQVVLIGISIQIILAIGILWVPPVQIFFEFVGKLFVKVLDFTYAGTEFLFRSHRTGEIEPPLLNFAITILPTIIFFSALTSVLFYFGIIQKVVYGLAWGLSKAMKLSGAESLSVAGNIFLGQTESPFMIKAYLEKMNKSEMLLVMSGGMATLAGGVLAVYISVLGGTDPVQRLMFAKHLLAASVMAAPGVIVISKIIVPQTKDVAKVMKIPRENIGSNVLDAISKGTGEGLRLAVNVAAMLLVFLAFIAMANFILLKIGDWTSLNSWVLKITNGQYESLSLEFILGYTFAPIMWLIGIAREDITLVGRLLGEKIILTEFVGYLSLADMKSTGAFAETKSIIMATYILCGFANFASIGIQIGGIGSLAPGQRVLLSRYGFRALLAGTLASLLSATIIGILLG
;
A
#
# COMPACT_ATOMS: atom_id res chain seq x y z
N MET A 1 1.41 22.64 -7.43
CA MET A 1 1.71 23.09 -6.06
C MET A 1 0.72 24.13 -5.55
N ARG A 2 0.61 25.34 -6.13
CA ARG A 2 -0.30 26.41 -5.64
C ARG A 2 -1.78 26.02 -5.49
N ARG A 3 -2.34 25.25 -6.43
CA ARG A 3 -3.73 24.75 -6.34
C ARG A 3 -3.93 23.64 -5.30
N LEU A 4 -2.86 22.92 -4.93
CA LEU A 4 -2.89 21.80 -3.98
C LEU A 4 -2.89 22.33 -2.54
N LEU A 5 -2.02 23.32 -2.29
CA LEU A 5 -1.95 24.05 -1.02
C LEU A 5 -3.23 24.85 -0.75
N ALA A 6 -3.80 25.53 -1.76
CA ALA A 6 -5.02 26.32 -1.57
C ALA A 6 -6.26 25.47 -1.22
N LEU A 7 -6.40 24.29 -1.82
CA LEU A 7 -7.51 23.37 -1.50
C LEU A 7 -7.32 22.71 -0.14
N GLN A 8 -6.08 22.37 0.24
CA GLN A 8 -5.75 21.85 1.57
C GLN A 8 -5.96 22.90 2.67
N LEU A 9 -5.59 24.16 2.43
CA LEU A 9 -5.83 25.29 3.34
C LEU A 9 -7.33 25.55 3.55
N PHE A 10 -8.12 25.50 2.48
CA PHE A 10 -9.57 25.74 2.57
C PHE A 10 -10.29 24.63 3.36
N ILE A 11 -9.86 23.37 3.20
CA ILE A 11 -10.40 22.25 3.97
C ILE A 11 -9.95 22.33 5.43
N SER A 12 -8.67 22.62 5.70
CA SER A 12 -8.18 22.73 7.09
C SER A 12 -8.82 23.89 7.86
N LEU A 13 -9.04 25.05 7.24
CA LEU A 13 -9.69 26.20 7.89
C LEU A 13 -11.18 25.98 8.22
N ALA A 14 -11.88 25.07 7.51
CA ALA A 14 -13.30 24.81 7.74
C ALA A 14 -13.60 23.87 8.94
N PHE A 15 -12.58 23.15 9.45
CA PHE A 15 -12.75 22.15 10.53
C PHE A 15 -12.17 22.58 11.89
N PHE A 16 -11.52 23.74 11.98
CA PHE A 16 -11.05 24.30 13.26
C PHE A 16 -12.12 25.20 13.89
N THR A 17 -13.08 24.60 14.59
CA THR A 17 -13.79 25.28 15.68
C THR A 17 -13.35 24.69 17.01
N PRO A 18 -12.94 25.51 18.00
CA PRO A 18 -12.42 25.04 19.26
C PRO A 18 -13.58 24.77 20.22
N ASN A 19 -14.28 23.64 20.09
CA ASN A 19 -15.18 23.17 21.14
C ASN A 19 -15.42 21.68 20.96
N HIS A 20 -14.72 20.87 21.78
CA HIS A 20 -15.30 19.82 22.63
C HIS A 20 -14.15 19.06 23.31
N VAL A 21 -13.96 19.41 24.57
CA VAL A 21 -12.99 18.90 25.54
C VAL A 21 -13.53 17.61 26.15
N PHE A 22 -12.71 16.57 26.28
CA PHE A 22 -12.96 15.52 27.28
C PHE A 22 -11.64 15.10 27.95
N ALA A 23 -11.67 15.12 29.27
CA ALA A 23 -10.61 14.70 30.17
C ALA A 23 -10.67 13.18 30.37
N PHE A 24 -9.50 12.53 30.44
CA PHE A 24 -9.39 11.15 30.90
C PHE A 24 -8.50 11.12 32.14
N SER A 25 -9.09 10.69 33.26
CA SER A 25 -8.39 10.40 34.52
C SER A 25 -7.75 9.02 34.43
N GLN A 26 -6.46 8.94 34.76
CA GLN A 26 -5.81 7.69 35.12
C GLN A 26 -6.29 7.26 36.50
N ASP A 27 -6.66 6.00 36.65
CA ASP A 27 -6.56 5.32 37.93
C ASP A 27 -6.05 3.90 37.70
N SER A 28 -5.06 3.55 38.51
CA SER A 28 -4.27 2.33 38.49
C SER A 28 -4.58 1.50 39.73
N SER A 29 -4.94 0.21 39.59
CA SER A 29 -4.60 -0.84 40.57
C SER A 29 -5.23 -2.20 40.24
N GLY A 30 -4.40 -3.26 40.29
CA GLY A 30 -4.73 -4.64 40.68
C GLY A 30 -5.50 -5.49 39.65
N GLU A 31 -5.34 -6.80 39.50
CA GLU A 31 -4.53 -7.83 40.18
C GLU A 31 -4.71 -9.11 39.32
N GLN A 32 -3.70 -9.98 39.30
CA GLN A 32 -3.74 -11.27 38.59
C GLN A 32 -4.66 -12.28 39.29
N GLN A 33 -5.39 -13.09 38.53
CA GLN A 33 -5.86 -14.41 39.02
C GLN A 33 -6.00 -15.44 37.88
N LEU A 34 -5.22 -16.53 38.02
CA LEU A 34 -5.36 -17.79 37.29
C LEU A 34 -6.58 -18.58 37.80
N ALA A 35 -7.33 -19.24 36.91
CA ALA A 35 -7.78 -20.63 37.10
C ALA A 35 -8.55 -21.24 35.90
N LYS A 36 -8.05 -22.40 35.46
CA LYS A 36 -8.70 -23.66 35.03
C LYS A 36 -9.51 -23.74 33.72
N GLU A 37 -9.02 -24.66 32.87
CA GLU A 37 -9.66 -25.29 31.72
C GLU A 37 -10.84 -26.20 32.12
N GLU A 38 -11.92 -26.14 31.34
CA GLU A 38 -12.83 -27.27 31.08
C GLU A 38 -13.26 -27.23 29.60
N ILE A 39 -13.19 -28.38 28.92
CA ILE A 39 -13.60 -28.58 27.51
C ILE A 39 -15.05 -29.07 27.47
N PRO A 40 -15.89 -28.55 26.56
CA PRO A 40 -16.76 -29.47 25.81
C PRO A 40 -16.71 -29.25 24.30
N SER A 41 -16.68 -30.39 23.62
CA SER A 41 -16.69 -30.65 22.19
C SER A 41 -17.93 -30.14 21.43
N ALA A 42 -17.73 -29.35 20.37
CA ALA A 42 -18.54 -29.37 19.14
C ALA A 42 -17.88 -28.52 18.02
N SER A 43 -17.47 -29.16 16.92
CA SER A 43 -17.10 -28.60 15.61
C SER A 43 -16.35 -27.25 15.59
N ILE A 44 -15.04 -27.27 15.84
CA ILE A 44 -14.15 -26.12 15.67
C ILE A 44 -13.88 -25.93 14.17
N VAL A 45 -14.61 -25.02 13.54
CA VAL A 45 -14.10 -24.32 12.36
C VAL A 45 -12.99 -23.41 12.89
N ASP A 46 -11.74 -23.65 12.48
CA ASP A 46 -10.55 -22.89 12.84
C ASP A 46 -10.83 -21.37 12.83
N GLU A 47 -10.88 -20.76 14.03
CA GLU A 47 -11.31 -19.38 14.23
C GLU A 47 -10.24 -18.35 13.79
N SER A 48 -9.03 -18.81 13.45
CA SER A 48 -7.94 -18.00 12.88
C SER A 48 -8.21 -17.53 11.43
N ASN A 49 -9.28 -18.05 10.80
CA ASN A 49 -9.54 -17.86 9.37
C ASN A 49 -10.26 -16.56 9.00
N ARG A 50 -10.56 -15.65 9.93
CA ARG A 50 -11.26 -14.40 9.63
C ARG A 50 -10.30 -13.22 9.53
N ILE A 51 -10.47 -12.41 8.48
CA ILE A 51 -9.74 -11.15 8.27
C ILE A 51 -10.03 -10.15 9.40
N VAL A 52 -11.13 -10.35 10.13
CA VAL A 52 -11.51 -9.57 11.30
C VAL A 52 -11.93 -10.53 12.42
N PRO A 53 -11.39 -10.40 13.65
CA PRO A 53 -11.80 -11.25 14.77
C PRO A 53 -13.30 -11.09 15.08
N ARG A 54 -13.99 -12.20 15.37
CA ARG A 54 -15.46 -12.23 15.61
C ARG A 54 -15.91 -11.35 16.78
N ASN A 55 -15.02 -10.98 17.70
CA ASN A 55 -15.36 -10.17 18.86
C ASN A 55 -15.60 -8.69 18.54
N GLU A 56 -15.28 -8.22 17.33
CA GLU A 56 -15.76 -6.92 16.87
C GLU A 56 -17.19 -7.06 16.34
N LYS A 57 -18.17 -6.70 17.17
CA LYS A 57 -19.55 -6.50 16.71
C LYS A 57 -19.56 -5.32 15.75
N PHE A 58 -19.54 -5.58 14.45
CA PHE A 58 -19.69 -4.55 13.43
C PHE A 58 -21.03 -3.84 13.60
N ASN A 59 -20.97 -2.65 14.18
CA ASN A 59 -22.13 -1.82 14.39
C ASN A 59 -22.29 -0.96 13.13
N PHE A 60 -23.12 -1.43 12.19
CA PHE A 60 -23.48 -0.68 10.99
C PHE A 60 -24.25 0.58 11.38
N ASN A 61 -23.50 1.63 11.70
CA ASN A 61 -24.05 2.93 11.99
C ASN A 61 -24.19 3.68 10.68
N LEU A 62 -25.41 4.09 10.36
CA LEU A 62 -25.73 4.87 9.15
C LEU A 62 -24.82 6.08 9.00
N LEU A 63 -24.47 6.77 10.09
CA LEU A 63 -23.55 7.92 10.06
C LEU A 63 -22.14 7.54 9.61
N LYS A 64 -21.65 6.37 10.02
CA LYS A 64 -20.31 5.89 9.62
C LYS A 64 -20.28 5.53 8.14
N ILE A 65 -21.34 4.87 7.63
CA ILE A 65 -21.49 4.56 6.20
C ILE A 65 -21.57 5.85 5.38
N LEU A 66 -22.42 6.81 5.79
CA LEU A 66 -22.55 8.10 5.11
C LEU A 66 -21.22 8.88 5.10
N ARG A 67 -20.45 8.85 6.19
CA ARG A 67 -19.11 9.44 6.25
C ARG A 67 -18.16 8.79 5.24
N GLY A 68 -18.11 7.46 5.18
CA GLY A 68 -17.27 6.78 4.19
C GLY A 68 -17.71 7.04 2.74
N MET A 69 -19.02 7.07 2.47
CA MET A 69 -19.54 7.45 1.15
C MET A 69 -19.17 8.88 0.78
N LEU A 70 -19.24 9.82 1.73
CA LEU A 70 -18.76 11.18 1.56
C LEU A 70 -17.24 11.19 1.25
N GLY A 71 -16.46 10.40 1.98
CA GLY A 71 -15.04 10.20 1.71
C GLY A 71 -14.77 9.75 0.27
N MET A 72 -15.45 8.71 -0.20
CA MET A 72 -15.34 8.24 -1.59
C MET A 72 -15.72 9.34 -2.60
N ALA A 73 -16.81 10.07 -2.35
CA ALA A 73 -17.25 11.16 -3.20
C ALA A 73 -16.19 12.28 -3.27
N VAL A 74 -15.56 12.63 -2.14
CA VAL A 74 -14.48 13.62 -2.09
C VAL A 74 -13.24 13.13 -2.85
N LEU A 75 -12.85 11.85 -2.71
CA LEU A 75 -11.71 11.30 -3.47
C LEU A 75 -11.96 11.36 -4.99
N ILE A 76 -13.17 11.02 -5.42
CA ILE A 76 -13.60 11.15 -6.83
C ILE A 76 -13.62 12.62 -7.26
N LEU A 77 -14.08 13.53 -6.40
CA LEU A 77 -14.09 14.96 -6.66
C LEU A 77 -12.67 15.52 -6.81
N ILE A 78 -11.71 15.08 -5.99
CA ILE A 78 -10.30 15.43 -6.14
C ILE A 78 -9.80 14.94 -7.50
N ALA A 79 -10.03 13.67 -7.86
CA ALA A 79 -9.63 13.16 -9.17
C ALA A 79 -10.24 13.99 -10.33
N TRP A 80 -11.52 14.34 -10.23
CA TRP A 80 -12.24 15.16 -11.20
C TRP A 80 -11.69 16.59 -11.28
N ALA A 81 -11.32 17.19 -10.14
CA ALA A 81 -10.75 18.53 -10.08
C ALA A 81 -9.42 18.61 -10.85
N PHE A 82 -8.63 17.53 -10.80
CA PHE A 82 -7.35 17.38 -11.51
C PHE A 82 -7.49 16.79 -12.92
N SER A 83 -8.71 16.53 -13.40
CA SER A 83 -8.97 15.99 -14.73
C SER A 83 -8.52 16.94 -15.85
N VAL A 84 -7.87 16.38 -16.87
CA VAL A 84 -7.47 17.11 -18.09
C VAL A 84 -8.66 17.42 -19.00
N ASN A 85 -9.70 16.59 -19.00
CA ASN A 85 -10.90 16.81 -19.79
C ASN A 85 -12.15 16.23 -19.10
N ARG A 86 -12.79 17.06 -18.26
CA ARG A 86 -13.96 16.65 -17.45
C ARG A 86 -15.15 16.16 -18.25
N LYS A 87 -15.31 16.60 -19.51
CA LYS A 87 -16.41 16.21 -20.39
C LYS A 87 -16.23 14.83 -21.00
N ALA A 88 -14.98 14.35 -21.09
CA ALA A 88 -14.65 13.05 -21.69
C ALA A 88 -14.61 11.90 -20.66
N ILE A 89 -14.94 12.16 -19.39
CA ILE A 89 -14.94 11.12 -18.36
C ILE A 89 -16.04 10.10 -18.67
N ASN A 90 -15.64 8.84 -18.82
CA ASN A 90 -16.58 7.74 -18.97
C ASN A 90 -17.06 7.26 -17.60
N TRP A 91 -18.20 7.80 -17.14
CA TRP A 91 -18.78 7.44 -15.85
C TRP A 91 -19.22 5.99 -15.75
N GLN A 92 -19.49 5.31 -16.87
CA GLN A 92 -19.77 3.87 -16.87
C GLN A 92 -18.55 3.09 -16.37
N VAL A 93 -17.34 3.44 -16.83
CA VAL A 93 -16.09 2.80 -16.38
C VAL A 93 -15.83 3.10 -14.90
N VAL A 94 -16.09 4.33 -14.46
CA VAL A 94 -15.97 4.75 -13.06
C VAL A 94 -16.88 3.92 -12.15
N LEU A 95 -18.17 3.84 -12.49
CA LEU A 95 -19.16 3.10 -11.71
C LEU A 95 -18.84 1.59 -11.69
N ILE A 96 -18.50 1.00 -12.84
CA ILE A 96 -18.11 -0.42 -12.91
C ILE A 96 -16.88 -0.68 -12.04
N GLY A 97 -15.86 0.18 -12.08
CA GLY A 97 -14.64 0.00 -11.28
C GLY A 97 -14.90 0.09 -9.78
N ILE A 98 -15.71 1.05 -9.33
CA ILE A 98 -16.13 1.16 -7.93
C ILE A 98 -16.95 -0.08 -7.53
N SER A 99 -17.88 -0.53 -8.38
CA SER A 99 -18.66 -1.74 -8.13
C SER A 99 -17.76 -2.98 -8.00
N ILE A 100 -16.76 -3.14 -8.87
CA ILE A 100 -15.79 -4.25 -8.77
C ILE A 100 -15.04 -4.17 -7.43
N GLN A 101 -14.58 -3.00 -7.00
CA GLN A 101 -13.90 -2.86 -5.70
C GLN A 101 -14.81 -3.24 -4.52
N ILE A 102 -16.06 -2.77 -4.52
CA ILE A 102 -17.03 -3.09 -3.47
C ILE A 102 -17.33 -4.59 -3.45
N ILE A 103 -17.56 -5.20 -4.62
CA ILE A 103 -17.80 -6.64 -4.75
C ILE A 103 -16.60 -7.45 -4.25
N LEU A 104 -15.38 -7.05 -4.61
CA LEU A 104 -14.15 -7.68 -4.12
C LEU A 104 -14.02 -7.55 -2.61
N ALA A 105 -14.25 -6.35 -2.06
CA ALA A 105 -14.16 -6.09 -0.63
C ALA A 105 -15.19 -6.92 0.17
N ILE A 106 -16.45 -6.95 -0.29
CA ILE A 106 -17.49 -7.81 0.28
C ILE A 106 -17.13 -9.29 0.16
N GLY A 107 -16.60 -9.70 -0.99
CA GLY A 107 -16.12 -11.06 -1.23
C GLY A 107 -15.09 -11.46 -0.18
N ILE A 108 -14.06 -10.63 -0.02
CA ILE A 108 -12.93 -10.86 0.88
C ILE A 108 -13.38 -10.83 2.35
N LEU A 109 -14.32 -9.96 2.73
CA LEU A 109 -14.74 -9.80 4.13
C LEU A 109 -15.86 -10.74 4.58
N TRP A 110 -16.75 -11.19 3.68
CA TRP A 110 -17.94 -11.96 4.07
C TRP A 110 -18.19 -13.24 3.28
N VAL A 111 -17.56 -13.45 2.12
CA VAL A 111 -17.85 -14.63 1.27
C VAL A 111 -16.84 -15.75 1.58
N PRO A 112 -17.24 -16.87 2.22
CA PRO A 112 -16.29 -17.87 2.71
C PRO A 112 -15.39 -18.49 1.62
N PRO A 113 -15.90 -18.85 0.42
CA PRO A 113 -15.02 -19.33 -0.65
C PRO A 113 -13.90 -18.36 -1.04
N VAL A 114 -14.18 -17.05 -1.03
CA VAL A 114 -13.18 -16.02 -1.35
C VAL A 114 -12.18 -15.88 -0.20
N GLN A 115 -12.63 -15.94 1.05
CA GLN A 115 -11.75 -15.94 2.22
C GLN A 115 -10.77 -17.11 2.22
N ILE A 116 -11.27 -18.32 1.92
CA ILE A 116 -10.45 -19.53 1.82
C ILE A 116 -9.39 -19.37 0.73
N PHE A 117 -9.73 -18.78 -0.41
CA PHE A 117 -8.77 -18.49 -1.47
C PHE A 117 -7.66 -17.54 -1.00
N PHE A 118 -8.01 -16.39 -0.40
CA PHE A 118 -7.01 -15.42 0.06
C PHE A 118 -6.17 -15.96 1.23
N GLU A 119 -6.75 -16.80 2.08
CA GLU A 119 -6.03 -17.49 3.14
C GLU A 119 -5.06 -18.53 2.58
N PHE A 120 -5.45 -19.33 1.58
CA PHE A 120 -4.57 -20.27 0.91
C PHE A 120 -3.36 -19.55 0.29
N VAL A 121 -3.61 -18.46 -0.45
CA VAL A 121 -2.53 -17.64 -1.02
C VAL A 121 -1.69 -16.99 0.09
N GLY A 122 -2.31 -16.48 1.15
CA GLY A 122 -1.60 -15.93 2.30
C GLY A 122 -0.67 -16.95 2.98
N LYS A 123 -1.16 -18.17 3.21
CA LYS A 123 -0.37 -19.30 3.74
C LYS A 123 0.80 -19.64 2.82
N LEU A 124 0.61 -19.57 1.50
CA LEU A 124 1.72 -19.75 0.55
C LEU A 124 2.80 -18.68 0.73
N PHE A 125 2.43 -17.39 0.83
CA PHE A 125 3.39 -16.31 1.08
C PHE A 125 4.14 -16.50 2.41
N VAL A 126 3.42 -16.81 3.48
CA VAL A 126 4.04 -17.09 4.78
C VAL A 126 4.99 -18.29 4.69
N LYS A 127 4.61 -19.36 3.99
CA LYS A 127 5.47 -20.52 3.82
C LYS A 127 6.74 -20.21 3.03
N VAL A 128 6.64 -19.33 2.04
CA VAL A 128 7.80 -18.86 1.27
C VAL A 128 8.76 -18.04 2.15
N LEU A 129 8.25 -17.26 3.11
CA LEU A 129 9.08 -16.59 4.11
C LEU A 129 9.89 -17.61 4.94
N ASP A 130 9.28 -18.73 5.34
CA ASP A 130 9.99 -19.79 6.07
C ASP A 130 11.14 -20.40 5.25
N PHE A 131 10.95 -20.59 3.94
CA PHE A 131 12.03 -21.08 3.07
C PHE A 131 13.19 -20.09 2.94
N THR A 132 12.88 -18.79 2.92
CA THR A 132 13.90 -17.74 2.93
C THR A 132 14.69 -17.78 4.24
N TYR A 133 14.00 -18.04 5.37
CA TYR A 133 14.64 -18.13 6.67
C TYR A 133 15.69 -19.25 6.72
N ALA A 134 15.43 -20.41 6.11
CA ALA A 134 16.43 -21.49 6.03
C ALA A 134 17.74 -21.05 5.33
N GLY A 135 17.64 -20.26 4.25
CA GLY A 135 18.81 -19.71 3.58
C GLY A 135 19.52 -18.62 4.41
N THR A 136 18.75 -17.81 5.13
CA THR A 136 19.27 -16.76 6.03
C THR A 136 20.00 -17.38 7.22
N GLU A 137 19.41 -18.40 7.84
CA GLU A 137 20.01 -19.16 8.93
C GLU A 137 21.33 -19.81 8.50
N PHE A 138 21.36 -20.46 7.33
CA PHE A 138 22.59 -21.03 6.80
C PHE A 138 23.72 -19.99 6.66
N LEU A 139 23.41 -18.77 6.22
CA LEU A 139 24.40 -17.71 5.98
C LEU A 139 24.87 -17.03 7.27
N PHE A 140 23.99 -16.86 8.26
CA PHE A 140 24.23 -15.96 9.40
C PHE A 140 24.22 -16.65 10.77
N ARG A 141 23.91 -17.95 10.86
CA ARG A 141 23.99 -18.68 12.15
C ARG A 141 25.44 -18.78 12.62
N SER A 142 25.62 -18.62 13.93
CA SER A 142 26.91 -18.83 14.58
C SER A 142 27.19 -20.33 14.70
N HIS A 143 28.38 -20.75 14.29
CA HIS A 143 28.82 -22.14 14.39
C HIS A 143 28.92 -22.64 15.84
N ARG A 144 29.05 -21.71 16.80
CA ARG A 144 29.21 -22.03 18.23
C ARG A 144 27.86 -22.20 18.94
N THR A 145 26.90 -21.32 18.66
CA THR A 145 25.60 -21.33 19.33
C THR A 145 24.52 -22.05 18.54
N GLY A 146 24.73 -22.26 17.23
CA GLY A 146 23.73 -22.86 16.35
C GLY A 146 22.60 -21.92 15.93
N GLU A 147 22.66 -20.65 16.35
CA GLU A 147 21.61 -19.65 16.12
C GLU A 147 22.18 -18.36 15.56
N ILE A 148 21.32 -17.53 14.95
CA ILE A 148 21.69 -16.15 14.58
C ILE A 148 21.80 -15.35 15.86
N GLU A 149 22.97 -14.77 16.12
CA GLU A 149 23.21 -14.03 17.36
C GLU A 149 22.30 -12.79 17.46
N PRO A 150 21.84 -12.39 18.67
CA PRO A 150 20.91 -11.29 18.84
C PRO A 150 21.29 -9.96 18.16
N PRO A 151 22.57 -9.54 18.10
CA PRO A 151 22.96 -8.32 17.37
C PRO A 151 22.70 -8.39 15.84
N LEU A 152 22.66 -9.60 15.29
CA LEU A 152 22.37 -9.86 13.88
C LEU A 152 20.86 -9.97 13.60
N LEU A 153 20.00 -10.03 14.62
CA LEU A 153 18.55 -10.00 14.46
C LEU A 153 18.05 -8.57 14.19
N ASN A 154 18.58 -7.97 13.12
CA ASN A 154 18.25 -6.63 12.67
C ASN A 154 17.61 -6.66 11.28
N PHE A 155 17.09 -5.50 10.89
CA PHE A 155 16.42 -5.31 9.60
C PHE A 155 17.19 -5.89 8.41
N ALA A 156 18.51 -5.66 8.33
CA ALA A 156 19.30 -6.04 7.17
C ALA A 156 19.39 -7.56 6.99
N ILE A 157 19.46 -8.32 8.09
CA ILE A 157 19.62 -9.78 8.05
C ILE A 157 18.26 -10.47 8.05
N THR A 158 17.26 -9.93 8.73
CA THR A 158 15.94 -10.59 8.83
C THR A 158 15.03 -10.29 7.64
N ILE A 159 15.16 -9.13 7.00
CA ILE A 159 14.20 -8.66 5.98
C ILE A 159 14.78 -8.71 4.56
N LEU A 160 16.00 -8.21 4.34
CA LEU A 160 16.55 -8.08 2.99
C LEU A 160 16.72 -9.41 2.23
N PRO A 161 17.10 -10.55 2.85
CA PRO A 161 17.16 -11.83 2.15
C PRO A 161 15.84 -12.25 1.51
N THR A 162 14.71 -11.85 2.11
CA THR A 162 13.37 -12.07 1.55
C THR A 162 13.21 -11.42 0.18
N ILE A 163 13.72 -10.20 0.01
CA ILE A 163 13.67 -9.48 -1.27
C ILE A 163 14.44 -10.26 -2.34
N ILE A 164 15.63 -10.77 -1.99
CA ILE A 164 16.50 -11.53 -2.90
C ILE A 164 15.81 -12.82 -3.33
N PHE A 165 15.32 -13.60 -2.37
CA PHE A 165 14.67 -14.87 -2.63
C PHE A 165 13.40 -14.71 -3.46
N PHE A 166 12.54 -13.75 -3.11
CA PHE A 166 11.31 -13.52 -3.88
C PHE A 166 11.58 -13.00 -5.29
N SER A 167 12.63 -12.21 -5.51
CA SER A 167 13.00 -11.79 -6.87
C SER A 167 13.45 -12.98 -7.72
N ALA A 168 14.26 -13.89 -7.15
CA ALA A 168 14.64 -15.15 -7.80
C ALA A 168 13.40 -16.03 -8.10
N LEU A 169 12.49 -16.18 -7.13
CA LEU A 169 11.26 -16.96 -7.29
C LEU A 169 10.36 -16.36 -8.39
N THR A 170 10.12 -15.06 -8.37
CA THR A 170 9.33 -14.38 -9.41
C THR A 170 9.94 -14.58 -10.80
N SER A 171 11.26 -14.48 -10.93
CA SER A 171 11.97 -14.74 -12.19
C SER A 171 11.74 -16.16 -12.69
N VAL A 172 11.79 -17.16 -11.80
CA VAL A 172 11.48 -18.57 -12.14
C VAL A 172 10.02 -18.73 -12.59
N LEU A 173 9.07 -18.14 -11.87
CA LEU A 173 7.65 -18.19 -12.24
C LEU A 173 7.38 -17.53 -13.59
N PHE A 174 8.14 -16.48 -13.92
CA PHE A 174 8.09 -15.83 -15.23
C PHE A 174 8.72 -16.70 -16.31
N TYR A 175 9.86 -17.34 -16.05
CA TYR A 175 10.50 -18.27 -16.99
C TYR A 175 9.55 -19.42 -17.37
N PHE A 176 8.82 -19.98 -16.41
CA PHE A 176 7.84 -21.04 -16.66
C PHE A 176 6.51 -20.57 -17.28
N GLY A 177 6.32 -19.26 -17.48
CA GLY A 177 5.09 -18.74 -18.07
C GLY A 177 3.90 -18.67 -17.10
N ILE A 178 4.10 -18.88 -15.79
CA ILE A 178 3.01 -18.96 -14.80
C ILE A 178 2.41 -17.58 -14.58
N ILE A 179 3.25 -16.56 -14.33
CA ILE A 179 2.80 -15.17 -14.14
C ILE A 179 2.03 -14.69 -15.36
N GLN A 180 2.50 -14.98 -16.56
CA GLN A 180 1.87 -14.56 -17.81
C GLN A 180 0.47 -15.15 -17.97
N LYS A 181 0.26 -16.41 -17.59
CA LYS A 181 -1.07 -17.05 -17.63
C LYS A 181 -2.04 -16.40 -16.65
N VAL A 182 -1.60 -16.18 -15.40
CA VAL A 182 -2.43 -15.55 -14.36
C VAL A 182 -2.78 -14.11 -14.75
N VAL A 183 -1.77 -13.33 -15.15
CA VAL A 183 -1.93 -11.93 -15.58
C VAL A 183 -2.82 -11.83 -16.81
N TYR A 184 -2.70 -12.74 -17.78
CA TYR A 184 -3.59 -12.74 -18.94
C TYR A 184 -5.06 -12.95 -18.56
N GLY A 185 -5.35 -13.89 -17.65
CA GLY A 185 -6.70 -14.14 -17.17
C GLY A 185 -7.32 -12.92 -16.48
N LEU A 186 -6.56 -12.29 -15.58
CA LEU A 186 -7.00 -11.06 -14.89
C LEU A 186 -7.15 -9.88 -15.85
N ALA A 187 -6.20 -9.68 -16.76
CA ALA A 187 -6.25 -8.64 -17.77
C ALA A 187 -7.45 -8.80 -18.70
N TRP A 188 -7.77 -10.02 -19.10
CA TRP A 188 -8.96 -10.32 -19.88
C TRP A 188 -10.24 -9.94 -19.14
N GLY A 189 -10.34 -10.27 -17.85
CA GLY A 189 -11.47 -9.88 -17.01
C GLY A 189 -11.62 -8.36 -16.91
N LEU A 190 -10.52 -7.65 -16.61
CA LEU A 190 -10.49 -6.18 -16.50
C LEU A 190 -10.82 -5.51 -17.85
N SER A 191 -10.23 -5.97 -18.95
CA SER A 191 -10.46 -5.42 -20.30
C SER A 191 -11.93 -5.56 -20.70
N LYS A 192 -12.53 -6.73 -20.45
CA LYS A 192 -13.93 -7.00 -20.78
C LYS A 192 -14.89 -6.17 -19.92
N ALA A 193 -14.64 -6.06 -18.62
CA ALA A 193 -15.50 -5.33 -17.70
C ALA A 193 -15.40 -3.81 -17.89
N MET A 194 -14.19 -3.28 -18.09
CA MET A 194 -13.92 -1.84 -18.00
C MET A 194 -13.59 -1.17 -19.35
N LYS A 195 -13.75 -1.89 -20.47
CA LYS A 195 -13.52 -1.38 -21.84
C LYS A 195 -12.10 -0.82 -22.07
N LEU A 196 -11.10 -1.43 -21.44
CA LEU A 196 -9.70 -1.02 -21.52
C LEU A 196 -8.98 -1.63 -22.72
N SER A 197 -7.86 -1.03 -23.12
CA SER A 197 -6.94 -1.61 -24.08
C SER A 197 -6.31 -2.90 -23.56
N GLY A 198 -5.90 -3.78 -24.47
CA GLY A 198 -5.26 -5.04 -24.08
C GLY A 198 -3.95 -4.80 -23.31
N ALA A 199 -3.15 -3.83 -23.75
CA ALA A 199 -1.85 -3.53 -23.16
C ALA A 199 -1.97 -2.87 -21.78
N GLU A 200 -2.85 -1.88 -21.61
CA GLU A 200 -3.02 -1.27 -20.28
C GLU A 200 -3.64 -2.24 -19.27
N SER A 201 -4.51 -3.15 -19.72
CA SER A 201 -5.08 -4.20 -18.88
C SER A 201 -4.02 -5.21 -18.42
N LEU A 202 -3.13 -5.62 -19.33
CA LEU A 202 -2.01 -6.51 -19.01
C LEU A 202 -1.05 -5.85 -18.00
N SER A 203 -0.76 -4.57 -18.14
CA SER A 203 0.09 -3.86 -17.18
C SER A 203 -0.57 -3.74 -15.80
N VAL A 204 -1.84 -3.32 -15.73
CA VAL A 204 -2.54 -3.21 -14.44
C VAL A 204 -2.70 -4.56 -13.75
N ALA A 205 -3.03 -5.61 -14.49
CA ALA A 205 -3.09 -6.97 -13.94
C ALA A 205 -1.70 -7.49 -13.52
N GLY A 206 -0.66 -7.18 -14.30
CA GLY A 206 0.72 -7.51 -13.98
C GLY A 206 1.19 -6.87 -12.68
N ASN A 207 0.83 -5.61 -12.46
CA ASN A 207 1.16 -4.82 -11.28
C ASN A 207 0.62 -5.40 -9.96
N ILE A 208 -0.36 -6.32 -9.98
CA ILE A 208 -0.82 -7.03 -8.78
C ILE A 208 0.29 -7.93 -8.21
N PHE A 209 1.20 -8.41 -9.05
CA PHE A 209 2.26 -9.35 -8.68
C PHE A 209 3.67 -8.78 -8.91
N LEU A 210 3.82 -7.95 -9.94
CA LEU A 210 5.09 -7.41 -10.40
C LEU A 210 5.24 -5.94 -10.01
N GLY A 211 6.48 -5.48 -9.88
CA GLY A 211 6.77 -4.09 -9.56
C GLY A 211 6.49 -3.12 -10.72
N GLN A 212 6.51 -1.83 -10.39
CA GLN A 212 6.22 -0.72 -11.31
C GLN A 212 7.16 -0.62 -12.53
N THR A 213 8.32 -1.28 -12.49
CA THR A 213 9.26 -1.37 -13.63
C THR A 213 9.20 -2.70 -14.37
N GLU A 214 8.72 -3.76 -13.71
CA GLU A 214 8.64 -5.12 -14.25
C GLU A 214 7.35 -5.35 -15.05
N SER A 215 6.22 -4.83 -14.55
CA SER A 215 4.94 -4.93 -15.27
C SER A 215 4.98 -4.29 -16.67
N PRO A 216 5.54 -3.07 -16.86
CA PRO A 216 5.69 -2.47 -18.20
C PRO A 216 6.52 -3.31 -19.18
N PHE A 217 7.44 -4.16 -18.69
CA PHE A 217 8.20 -5.06 -19.56
C PHE A 217 7.30 -6.05 -20.31
N MET A 218 6.23 -6.55 -19.67
CA MET A 218 5.26 -7.47 -20.29
C MET A 218 4.53 -6.85 -21.49
N ILE A 219 4.52 -5.52 -21.57
CA ILE A 219 3.83 -4.76 -22.63
C ILE A 219 4.80 -3.88 -23.43
N LYS A 220 6.11 -4.16 -23.34
CA LYS A 220 7.18 -3.39 -24.00
C LYS A 220 6.89 -3.09 -25.47
N ALA A 221 6.39 -4.07 -26.22
CA ALA A 221 6.05 -3.93 -27.64
C ALA A 221 4.95 -2.89 -27.94
N TYR A 222 4.17 -2.49 -26.93
CA TYR A 222 3.05 -1.55 -27.07
C TYR A 222 3.38 -0.16 -26.53
N LEU A 223 4.32 -0.05 -25.58
CA LEU A 223 4.58 1.18 -24.82
C LEU A 223 4.78 2.41 -25.70
N GLU A 224 5.54 2.28 -26.79
CA GLU A 224 5.82 3.43 -27.67
C GLU A 224 4.59 3.98 -28.40
N LYS A 225 3.59 3.13 -28.62
CA LYS A 225 2.36 3.49 -29.34
C LYS A 225 1.22 3.88 -28.41
N MET A 226 1.42 3.77 -27.10
CA MET A 226 0.39 4.08 -26.12
C MET A 226 -0.01 5.55 -26.17
N ASN A 227 -1.30 5.79 -26.04
CA ASN A 227 -1.82 7.14 -25.88
C ASN A 227 -1.64 7.64 -24.43
N LYS A 228 -2.00 8.90 -24.20
CA LYS A 228 -1.82 9.57 -22.91
C LYS A 228 -2.61 8.93 -21.75
N SER A 229 -3.83 8.44 -21.99
CA SER A 229 -4.64 7.78 -20.96
C SER A 229 -4.11 6.40 -20.63
N GLU A 230 -3.68 5.64 -21.65
CA GLU A 230 -3.02 4.33 -21.45
C GLU A 230 -1.73 4.49 -20.67
N MET A 231 -0.88 5.44 -21.06
CA MET A 231 0.39 5.69 -20.37
C MET A 231 0.17 6.17 -18.93
N LEU A 232 -0.82 7.04 -18.68
CA LEU A 232 -1.15 7.41 -17.30
C LEU A 232 -1.56 6.19 -16.49
N LEU A 233 -2.39 5.28 -17.05
CA LEU A 233 -2.83 4.09 -16.34
C LEU A 233 -1.68 3.13 -16.05
N VAL A 234 -0.74 2.93 -16.99
CA VAL A 234 0.48 2.13 -16.75
C VAL A 234 1.29 2.71 -15.59
N MET A 235 1.54 4.03 -15.61
CA MET A 235 2.29 4.71 -14.56
C MET A 235 1.58 4.66 -13.20
N SER A 236 0.31 5.05 -13.16
CA SER A 236 -0.48 5.07 -11.93
C SER A 236 -0.67 3.65 -11.39
N GLY A 237 -0.85 2.66 -12.27
CA GLY A 237 -1.00 1.27 -11.93
C GLY A 237 0.20 0.73 -11.15
N GLY A 238 1.41 1.05 -11.62
CA GLY A 238 2.63 0.70 -10.90
C GLY A 238 2.75 1.39 -9.54
N MET A 239 2.24 2.62 -9.39
CA MET A 239 2.24 3.33 -8.11
C MET A 239 1.12 2.90 -7.15
N ALA A 240 0.04 2.30 -7.65
CA ALA A 240 -1.11 1.92 -6.84
C ALA A 240 -0.96 0.55 -6.17
N THR A 241 -0.06 -0.30 -6.66
CA THR A 241 0.09 -1.69 -6.21
C THR A 241 1.49 -1.96 -5.63
N LEU A 242 1.66 -3.15 -5.06
CA LEU A 242 2.94 -3.65 -4.57
C LEU A 242 3.41 -4.86 -5.36
N ALA A 243 4.72 -5.00 -5.52
CA ALA A 243 5.32 -6.22 -6.03
C ALA A 243 5.26 -7.34 -4.98
N GLY A 244 5.14 -8.60 -5.42
CA GLY A 244 5.07 -9.76 -4.53
C GLY A 244 6.27 -9.86 -3.57
N GLY A 245 7.47 -9.49 -4.03
CA GLY A 245 8.68 -9.55 -3.19
C GLY A 245 8.69 -8.58 -2.03
N VAL A 246 8.21 -7.35 -2.22
CA VAL A 246 8.10 -6.38 -1.11
C VAL A 246 6.85 -6.63 -0.26
N LEU A 247 5.80 -7.21 -0.83
CA LEU A 247 4.61 -7.60 -0.08
C LEU A 247 4.96 -8.62 1.01
N ALA A 248 5.84 -9.58 0.71
CA ALA A 248 6.35 -10.54 1.67
C ALA A 248 7.13 -9.88 2.83
N VAL A 249 7.91 -8.83 2.51
CA VAL A 249 8.59 -8.02 3.53
C VAL A 249 7.59 -7.35 4.47
N TYR A 250 6.53 -6.75 3.95
CA TYR A 250 5.53 -6.07 4.79
C TYR A 250 4.72 -7.03 5.64
N ILE A 251 4.49 -8.26 5.17
CA ILE A 251 3.94 -9.34 6.01
C ILE A 251 4.86 -9.60 7.21
N SER A 252 6.17 -9.69 6.99
CA SER A 252 7.15 -9.90 8.06
C SER A 252 7.24 -8.71 9.01
N VAL A 253 7.28 -7.48 8.48
CA VAL A 253 7.35 -6.23 9.29
C VAL A 253 6.10 -6.06 10.17
N LEU A 254 4.91 -6.29 9.64
CA LEU A 254 3.67 -6.10 10.40
C LEU A 254 3.32 -7.30 11.29
N GLY A 255 3.59 -8.52 10.82
CA GLY A 255 3.29 -9.76 11.53
C GLY A 255 4.36 -10.21 12.52
N GLY A 256 5.58 -9.65 12.45
CA GLY A 256 6.68 -10.04 13.32
C GLY A 256 7.00 -11.52 13.16
N THR A 257 7.11 -12.25 14.28
CA THR A 257 7.27 -13.72 14.33
C THR A 257 5.96 -14.47 14.54
N ASP A 258 4.84 -13.77 14.73
CA ASP A 258 3.53 -14.36 15.01
C ASP A 258 2.88 -14.87 13.71
N PRO A 259 2.68 -16.20 13.54
CA PRO A 259 2.09 -16.77 12.34
C PRO A 259 0.66 -16.29 12.07
N VAL A 260 -0.12 -16.02 13.12
CA VAL A 260 -1.51 -15.57 13.01
C VAL A 260 -1.55 -14.15 12.46
N GLN A 261 -0.72 -13.26 13.01
CA GLN A 261 -0.61 -11.88 12.50
C GLN A 261 -0.03 -11.84 11.09
N ARG A 262 1.00 -12.64 10.79
CA ARG A 262 1.54 -12.75 9.42
C ARG A 262 0.44 -13.15 8.44
N LEU A 263 -0.38 -14.14 8.77
CA LEU A 263 -1.48 -14.57 7.91
C LEU A 263 -2.55 -13.48 7.77
N MET A 264 -2.91 -12.79 8.85
CA MET A 264 -3.85 -11.67 8.82
C MET A 264 -3.38 -10.57 7.87
N PHE A 265 -2.15 -10.08 8.03
CA PHE A 265 -1.59 -9.03 7.16
C PHE A 265 -1.36 -9.51 5.74
N ALA A 266 -1.00 -10.78 5.53
CA ALA A 266 -0.91 -11.36 4.19
C ALA A 266 -2.25 -11.26 3.46
N LYS A 267 -3.36 -11.62 4.12
CA LYS A 267 -4.70 -11.52 3.53
C LYS A 267 -5.07 -10.08 3.19
N HIS A 268 -4.81 -9.12 4.09
CA HIS A 268 -5.09 -7.71 3.84
C HIS A 268 -4.22 -7.11 2.74
N LEU A 269 -2.92 -7.39 2.71
CA LEU A 269 -2.00 -6.86 1.69
C LEU A 269 -2.31 -7.44 0.30
N LEU A 270 -2.62 -8.73 0.21
CA LEU A 270 -3.06 -9.37 -1.03
C LEU A 270 -4.38 -8.76 -1.52
N ALA A 271 -5.34 -8.59 -0.62
CA ALA A 271 -6.62 -7.96 -0.91
C ALA A 271 -6.44 -6.52 -1.41
N ALA A 272 -5.59 -5.74 -0.73
CA ALA A 272 -5.26 -4.37 -1.10
C ALA A 272 -4.65 -4.30 -2.51
N SER A 273 -3.68 -5.16 -2.83
CA SER A 273 -3.07 -5.22 -4.17
C SER A 273 -4.09 -5.56 -5.27
N VAL A 274 -5.00 -6.50 -5.03
CA VAL A 274 -6.05 -6.87 -6.01
C VAL A 274 -7.09 -5.75 -6.16
N MET A 275 -7.50 -5.13 -5.05
CA MET A 275 -8.46 -4.02 -5.06
C MET A 275 -7.89 -2.73 -5.68
N ALA A 276 -6.59 -2.52 -5.60
CA ALA A 276 -5.92 -1.35 -6.17
C ALA A 276 -6.04 -1.31 -7.70
N ALA A 277 -6.08 -2.46 -8.39
CA ALA A 277 -6.22 -2.54 -9.85
C ALA A 277 -7.49 -1.85 -10.40
N PRO A 278 -8.73 -2.22 -10.01
CA PRO A 278 -9.92 -1.48 -10.44
C PRO A 278 -9.94 -0.04 -9.89
N GLY A 279 -9.40 0.22 -8.68
CA GLY A 279 -9.35 1.56 -8.10
C GLY A 279 -8.52 2.55 -8.90
N VAL A 280 -7.33 2.13 -9.30
CA VAL A 280 -6.44 2.98 -10.10
C VAL A 280 -6.97 3.18 -11.52
N ILE A 281 -7.68 2.19 -12.08
CA ILE A 281 -8.40 2.38 -13.34
C ILE A 281 -9.43 3.51 -13.19
N VAL A 282 -10.25 3.50 -12.14
CA VAL A 282 -11.23 4.56 -11.88
C VAL A 282 -10.55 5.93 -11.82
N ILE A 283 -9.55 6.09 -10.94
CA ILE A 283 -8.92 7.39 -10.73
C ILE A 283 -8.16 7.86 -11.96
N SER A 284 -7.39 6.97 -12.61
CA SER A 284 -6.61 7.31 -13.80
C SER A 284 -7.50 7.73 -14.97
N LYS A 285 -8.62 7.02 -15.21
CA LYS A 285 -9.58 7.37 -16.26
C LYS A 285 -10.42 8.61 -15.95
N ILE A 286 -10.47 9.06 -14.70
CA ILE A 286 -11.00 10.39 -14.36
C ILE A 286 -9.95 11.47 -14.66
N ILE A 287 -8.70 11.27 -14.24
CA ILE A 287 -7.64 12.28 -14.36
C ILE A 287 -7.23 12.51 -15.82
N VAL A 288 -7.02 11.45 -16.60
CA VAL A 288 -6.80 11.53 -18.06
C VAL A 288 -7.76 10.54 -18.74
N PRO A 289 -8.98 11.00 -19.10
CA PRO A 289 -9.96 10.15 -19.75
C PRO A 289 -9.51 9.66 -21.12
N GLN A 290 -10.02 8.50 -21.51
CA GLN A 290 -9.72 7.91 -22.80
C GLN A 290 -10.59 8.54 -23.89
N THR A 291 -9.95 9.17 -24.88
CA THR A 291 -10.63 9.87 -25.99
C THR A 291 -10.38 9.25 -27.35
N LYS A 292 -9.42 8.31 -27.44
CA LYS A 292 -9.07 7.62 -28.68
C LYS A 292 -9.59 6.19 -28.64
N ASP A 293 -9.76 5.57 -29.79
CA ASP A 293 -10.00 4.13 -29.84
C ASP A 293 -8.78 3.35 -29.37
N VAL A 294 -9.03 2.20 -28.74
CA VAL A 294 -8.00 1.34 -28.17
C VAL A 294 -7.99 -0.02 -28.84
N ALA A 295 -6.79 -0.55 -29.07
CA ALA A 295 -6.63 -1.93 -29.51
C ALA A 295 -6.92 -2.88 -28.34
N LYS A 296 -7.85 -3.81 -28.53
CA LYS A 296 -8.17 -4.85 -27.54
C LYS A 296 -7.26 -6.08 -27.61
N VAL A 297 -6.27 -6.06 -28.51
CA VAL A 297 -5.36 -7.18 -28.72
C VAL A 297 -4.47 -7.35 -27.49
N MET A 298 -4.54 -8.53 -26.86
CA MET A 298 -3.66 -8.93 -25.76
C MET A 298 -2.71 -10.00 -26.28
N LYS A 299 -1.47 -9.62 -26.61
CA LYS A 299 -0.37 -10.58 -26.82
C LYS A 299 0.77 -10.22 -25.91
N ILE A 300 1.14 -11.13 -25.02
CA ILE A 300 2.34 -11.01 -24.20
C ILE A 300 3.51 -11.52 -25.06
N PRO A 301 4.50 -10.70 -25.40
CA PRO A 301 5.68 -11.17 -26.11
C PRO A 301 6.37 -12.27 -25.31
N ARG A 302 6.76 -13.36 -25.98
CA ARG A 302 7.66 -14.37 -25.38
C ARG A 302 9.09 -13.86 -25.49
N GLU A 303 9.43 -12.81 -24.74
CA GLU A 303 10.84 -12.49 -24.48
C GLU A 303 11.33 -13.42 -23.36
N ASN A 304 12.37 -14.21 -23.63
CA ASN A 304 12.89 -15.21 -22.68
C ASN A 304 13.63 -14.50 -21.52
N ILE A 305 13.17 -14.67 -20.29
CA ILE A 305 13.84 -14.15 -19.06
C ILE A 305 15.14 -14.92 -18.72
N GLY A 306 15.40 -16.02 -19.39
CA GLY A 306 16.64 -16.77 -19.27
C GLY A 306 16.75 -17.82 -20.36
N SER A 307 17.95 -18.33 -20.55
CA SER A 307 18.21 -19.49 -21.42
C SER A 307 17.75 -20.80 -20.80
N ASN A 308 17.73 -20.88 -19.46
CA ASN A 308 17.25 -22.02 -18.67
C ASN A 308 16.82 -21.57 -17.26
N VAL A 309 16.31 -22.50 -16.44
CA VAL A 309 15.82 -22.22 -15.08
C VAL A 309 16.93 -21.68 -14.17
N LEU A 310 18.16 -22.21 -14.25
CA LEU A 310 19.27 -21.75 -13.42
C LEU A 310 19.70 -20.32 -13.79
N ASP A 311 19.68 -19.99 -15.09
CA ASP A 311 19.90 -18.63 -15.58
C ASP A 311 18.80 -17.69 -15.06
N ALA A 312 17.53 -18.10 -15.07
CA ALA A 312 16.43 -17.32 -14.50
C ALA A 312 16.59 -17.07 -12.99
N ILE A 313 16.97 -18.10 -12.21
CA ILE A 313 17.29 -17.97 -10.78
C ILE A 313 18.43 -16.97 -10.57
N SER A 314 19.52 -17.11 -11.34
CA SER A 314 20.72 -16.28 -11.18
C SER A 314 20.43 -14.81 -11.49
N LYS A 315 19.71 -14.53 -12.59
CA LYS A 315 19.27 -13.18 -12.95
C LYS A 315 18.35 -12.57 -11.90
N GLY A 316 17.33 -13.31 -11.47
CA GLY A 316 16.41 -12.83 -10.44
C GLY A 316 17.10 -12.62 -9.09
N THR A 317 18.09 -13.45 -8.73
CA THR A 317 18.91 -13.24 -7.53
C THR A 317 19.72 -11.94 -7.63
N GLY A 318 20.34 -11.68 -8.79
CA GLY A 318 21.10 -10.44 -9.02
C GLY A 318 20.25 -9.18 -8.97
N GLU A 319 19.05 -9.23 -9.59
CA GLU A 319 18.06 -8.15 -9.52
C GLU A 319 17.57 -7.93 -8.08
N GLY A 320 17.26 -9.01 -7.37
CA GLY A 320 16.85 -8.99 -5.98
C GLY A 320 17.91 -8.43 -5.04
N LEU A 321 19.19 -8.79 -5.23
CA LEU A 321 20.31 -8.23 -4.46
C LEU A 321 20.42 -6.72 -4.67
N ARG A 322 20.35 -6.27 -5.93
CA ARG A 322 20.38 -4.83 -6.24
C ARG A 322 19.21 -4.09 -5.61
N LEU A 323 18.02 -4.67 -5.65
CA LEU A 323 16.83 -4.12 -5.01
C LEU A 323 17.00 -4.05 -3.49
N ALA A 324 17.49 -5.11 -2.85
CA ALA A 324 17.71 -5.17 -1.42
C ALA A 324 18.72 -4.11 -0.93
N VAL A 325 19.85 -3.97 -1.62
CA VAL A 325 20.86 -2.94 -1.31
C VAL A 325 20.28 -1.54 -1.50
N ASN A 326 19.52 -1.30 -2.57
CA ASN A 326 18.87 -0.02 -2.81
C ASN A 326 17.87 0.32 -1.69
N VAL A 327 17.08 -0.65 -1.23
CA VAL A 327 16.15 -0.47 -0.10
C VAL A 327 16.92 -0.11 1.18
N ALA A 328 17.97 -0.86 1.50
CA ALA A 328 18.79 -0.60 2.71
C ALA A 328 19.42 0.81 2.68
N ALA A 329 20.06 1.16 1.56
CA ALA A 329 20.68 2.48 1.40
C ALA A 329 19.64 3.62 1.47
N MET A 330 18.49 3.43 0.83
CA MET A 330 17.41 4.40 0.84
C MET A 330 16.84 4.62 2.25
N LEU A 331 16.65 3.56 3.04
CA LEU A 331 16.17 3.68 4.43
C LEU A 331 17.17 4.41 5.31
N LEU A 332 18.46 4.09 5.21
CA LEU A 332 19.51 4.79 5.94
C LEU A 332 19.46 6.29 5.63
N VAL A 333 19.44 6.65 4.35
CA VAL A 333 19.42 8.04 3.90
C VAL A 333 18.15 8.77 4.35
N PHE A 334 16.98 8.15 4.22
CA PHE A 334 15.73 8.81 4.61
C PHE A 334 15.59 8.99 6.12
N LEU A 335 15.96 8.00 6.93
CA LEU A 335 15.94 8.15 8.39
C LEU A 335 16.90 9.26 8.85
N ALA A 336 18.07 9.37 8.21
CA ALA A 336 18.99 10.48 8.46
C ALA A 336 18.38 11.83 8.06
N PHE A 337 17.69 11.92 6.92
CA PHE A 337 16.99 13.14 6.51
C PHE A 337 15.83 13.51 7.44
N ILE A 338 15.07 12.53 7.94
CA ILE A 338 14.02 12.77 8.95
C ILE A 338 14.65 13.34 10.22
N ALA A 339 15.70 12.71 10.74
CA ALA A 339 16.40 13.18 11.94
C ALA A 339 16.95 14.60 11.76
N MET A 340 17.55 14.89 10.60
CA MET A 340 18.04 16.22 10.26
C MET A 340 16.90 17.24 10.14
N ALA A 341 15.79 16.89 9.49
CA ALA A 341 14.62 17.76 9.37
C ALA A 341 14.01 18.06 10.73
N ASN A 342 13.87 17.04 11.58
CA ASN A 342 13.36 17.19 12.95
C ASN A 342 14.28 18.06 13.80
N PHE A 343 15.61 17.92 13.67
CA PHE A 343 16.54 18.82 14.34
C PHE A 343 16.36 20.29 13.91
N ILE A 344 16.22 20.54 12.60
CA ILE A 344 15.99 21.89 12.08
C ILE A 344 14.64 22.45 12.56
N LEU A 345 13.57 21.64 12.48
CA LEU A 345 12.23 22.02 12.92
C LEU A 345 12.18 22.30 14.42
N LEU A 346 12.87 21.49 15.23
CA LEU A 346 13.03 21.72 16.66
C LEU A 346 13.68 23.08 16.92
N LYS A 347 14.79 23.40 16.23
CA LYS A 347 15.48 24.70 16.37
C LYS A 347 14.63 25.89 15.93
N ILE A 348 13.90 25.76 14.82
CA ILE A 348 12.94 26.77 14.39
C ILE A 348 11.83 26.92 15.44
N GLY A 349 11.35 25.80 15.98
CA GLY A 349 10.35 25.76 17.03
C GLY A 349 10.81 26.37 18.36
N ASP A 350 12.10 26.28 18.68
CA ASP A 350 12.74 26.88 19.87
C ASP A 350 12.94 28.38 19.70
N TRP A 351 13.32 28.81 18.49
CA TRP A 351 13.47 30.24 18.15
C TRP A 351 12.13 30.96 18.04
N THR A 352 11.04 30.22 17.92
CA THR A 352 9.67 30.74 17.83
C THR A 352 8.85 30.27 19.04
N SER A 353 7.59 30.68 19.15
CA SER A 353 6.65 30.11 20.14
C SER A 353 5.94 28.85 19.61
N LEU A 354 6.44 28.24 18.52
CA LEU A 354 5.77 27.13 17.86
C LEU A 354 5.84 25.84 18.67
N ASN A 355 6.96 25.53 19.35
CA ASN A 355 7.03 24.32 20.18
C ASN A 355 5.99 24.35 21.31
N SER A 356 5.86 25.48 22.01
CA SER A 356 4.82 25.67 23.03
C SER A 356 3.41 25.62 22.45
N TRP A 357 3.20 26.13 21.24
CA TRP A 357 1.91 26.04 20.54
C TRP A 357 1.55 24.60 20.15
N VAL A 358 2.52 23.84 19.64
CA VAL A 358 2.37 22.41 19.32
C VAL A 358 2.01 21.64 20.58
N LEU A 359 2.81 21.75 21.64
CA LEU A 359 2.54 21.10 22.93
C LEU A 359 1.10 21.35 23.40
N LYS A 360 0.63 22.60 23.31
CA LYS A 360 -0.72 23.00 23.74
C LYS A 360 -1.82 22.45 22.84
N ILE A 361 -1.67 22.50 21.52
CA ILE A 361 -2.73 22.06 20.58
C ILE A 361 -2.82 20.52 20.50
N THR A 362 -1.73 19.83 20.81
CA THR A 362 -1.69 18.36 20.81
C THR A 362 -1.90 17.76 22.19
N ASN A 363 -2.18 18.56 23.23
CA ASN A 363 -2.28 18.11 24.62
C ASN A 363 -1.08 17.24 25.04
N GLY A 364 0.14 17.62 24.65
CA GLY A 364 1.36 16.88 24.98
C GLY A 364 1.67 15.66 24.12
N GLN A 365 0.87 15.30 23.10
CA GLN A 365 1.22 14.20 22.18
C GLN A 365 2.49 14.48 21.36
N TYR A 366 2.76 15.75 21.04
CA TYR A 366 4.01 16.20 20.44
C TYR A 366 4.64 17.26 21.34
N GLU A 367 5.89 17.04 21.73
CA GLU A 367 6.63 17.97 22.59
C GLU A 367 7.17 19.18 21.80
N SER A 368 7.40 19.00 20.50
CA SER A 368 8.01 19.99 19.63
C SER A 368 7.49 19.89 18.20
N LEU A 369 7.77 20.92 17.40
CA LEU A 369 7.56 20.89 15.96
C LEU A 369 8.45 19.80 15.33
N SER A 370 7.83 18.88 14.60
CA SER A 370 8.51 17.79 13.91
C SER A 370 7.88 17.51 12.55
N LEU A 371 8.57 16.77 11.70
CA LEU A 371 8.07 16.36 10.40
C LEU A 371 6.81 15.51 10.54
N GLU A 372 6.81 14.61 11.53
CA GLU A 372 5.70 13.74 11.91
C GLU A 372 4.44 14.55 12.24
N PHE A 373 4.59 15.59 13.08
CA PHE A 373 3.50 16.52 13.40
C PHE A 373 2.96 17.19 12.14
N ILE A 374 3.84 17.76 11.30
CA ILE A 374 3.43 18.48 10.08
C ILE A 374 2.65 17.54 9.16
N LEU A 375 3.15 16.32 8.92
CA LEU A 375 2.50 15.35 8.05
C LEU A 375 1.18 14.86 8.62
N GLY A 376 1.17 14.54 9.92
CA GLY A 376 -0.04 14.10 10.64
C GLY A 376 -1.18 15.08 10.50
N TYR A 377 -0.94 16.35 10.83
CA TYR A 377 -1.97 17.38 10.79
C TYR A 377 -2.31 17.84 9.36
N THR A 378 -1.37 17.77 8.41
CA THR A 378 -1.64 18.09 6.99
C THR A 378 -2.64 17.13 6.37
N PHE A 379 -2.52 15.83 6.69
CA PHE A 379 -3.38 14.79 6.11
C PHE A 379 -4.54 14.36 7.02
N ALA A 380 -4.59 14.80 8.29
CA ALA A 380 -5.70 14.51 9.20
C ALA A 380 -7.11 14.79 8.62
N PRO A 381 -7.36 15.90 7.89
CA PRO A 381 -8.69 16.16 7.34
C PRO A 381 -9.15 15.09 6.32
N ILE A 382 -8.25 14.61 5.47
CA ILE A 382 -8.59 13.56 4.51
C ILE A 382 -8.72 12.20 5.20
N MET A 383 -7.92 11.91 6.24
CA MET A 383 -8.07 10.70 7.06
C MET A 383 -9.43 10.67 7.76
N TRP A 384 -9.85 11.83 8.27
CA TRP A 384 -11.18 11.96 8.84
C TRP A 384 -12.26 11.71 7.78
N LEU A 385 -12.15 12.25 6.57
CA LEU A 385 -13.17 12.05 5.54
C LEU A 385 -13.30 10.58 5.10
N ILE A 386 -12.20 9.84 4.99
CA ILE A 386 -12.21 8.44 4.54
C ILE A 386 -12.63 7.44 5.63
N GLY A 387 -12.91 7.91 6.85
CA GLY A 387 -13.50 7.08 7.91
C GLY A 387 -12.53 6.49 8.94
N ILE A 388 -11.30 7.02 9.06
CA ILE A 388 -10.39 6.68 10.18
C ILE A 388 -11.00 7.11 11.52
N ALA A 389 -10.73 6.37 12.59
CA ALA A 389 -11.14 6.74 13.95
C ALA A 389 -10.61 8.12 14.31
N ARG A 390 -11.38 8.92 15.07
CA ARG A 390 -11.04 10.34 15.30
C ARG A 390 -9.71 10.50 16.02
N GLU A 391 -9.44 9.56 16.91
CA GLU A 391 -8.27 9.44 17.77
C GLU A 391 -7.02 9.11 16.94
N ASP A 392 -7.19 8.42 15.81
CA ASP A 392 -6.10 7.90 14.99
C ASP A 392 -5.83 8.76 13.73
N ILE A 393 -6.60 9.82 13.45
CA ILE A 393 -6.51 10.56 12.18
C ILE A 393 -5.14 11.20 11.95
N THR A 394 -4.47 11.65 13.02
CA THR A 394 -3.13 12.26 12.94
C THR A 394 -2.06 11.20 12.74
N LEU A 395 -2.20 10.03 13.37
CA LEU A 395 -1.31 8.87 13.18
C LEU A 395 -1.37 8.38 11.73
N VAL A 396 -2.57 8.10 11.21
CA VAL A 396 -2.71 7.64 9.83
C VAL A 396 -2.37 8.74 8.82
N GLY A 397 -2.61 10.01 9.18
CA GLY A 397 -2.20 11.16 8.37
C GLY A 397 -0.67 11.23 8.22
N ARG A 398 0.06 10.96 9.31
CA ARG A 398 1.52 10.88 9.31
C ARG A 398 1.98 9.74 8.41
N LEU A 399 1.40 8.55 8.53
CA LEU A 399 1.74 7.40 7.69
C LEU A 399 1.56 7.68 6.19
N LEU A 400 0.47 8.36 5.80
CA LEU A 400 0.28 8.79 4.41
C LEU A 400 1.36 9.78 3.97
N GLY A 401 1.71 10.75 4.82
CA GLY A 401 2.75 11.72 4.52
C GLY A 401 4.14 11.09 4.37
N GLU A 402 4.51 10.20 5.28
CA GLU A 402 5.76 9.42 5.22
C GLU A 402 5.81 8.62 3.91
N LYS A 403 4.72 7.94 3.55
CA LYS A 403 4.61 7.24 2.26
C LYS A 403 4.89 8.17 1.08
N ILE A 404 4.25 9.33 1.00
CA ILE A 404 4.34 10.21 -0.18
C ILE A 404 5.74 10.84 -0.32
N ILE A 405 6.29 11.35 0.79
CA ILE A 405 7.55 12.10 0.77
C ILE A 405 8.76 11.17 0.75
N LEU A 406 8.67 10.06 1.49
CA LEU A 406 9.73 9.07 1.61
C LEU A 406 9.31 7.87 0.76
N THR A 407 8.88 6.78 1.40
CA THR A 407 8.37 5.57 0.76
C THR A 407 7.35 4.89 1.65
N GLU A 408 6.54 4.02 1.04
CA GLU A 408 5.64 3.14 1.76
C GLU A 408 6.38 2.21 2.72
N PHE A 409 7.65 1.90 2.45
CA PHE A 409 8.50 1.12 3.34
C PHE A 409 8.67 1.80 4.70
N VAL A 410 9.02 3.09 4.71
CA VAL A 410 9.13 3.88 5.95
C VAL A 410 7.77 3.93 6.64
N GLY A 411 6.69 4.15 5.89
CA GLY A 411 5.34 4.12 6.44
C GLY A 411 4.99 2.78 7.11
N TYR A 412 5.38 1.63 6.54
CA TYR A 412 5.14 0.33 7.17
C TYR A 412 5.98 0.10 8.42
N LEU A 413 7.22 0.61 8.47
CA LEU A 413 8.03 0.58 9.69
C LEU A 413 7.39 1.41 10.81
N SER A 414 6.95 2.63 10.51
CA SER A 414 6.23 3.48 11.46
C SER A 414 4.91 2.85 11.91
N LEU A 415 4.16 2.22 11.01
CA LEU A 415 2.93 1.50 11.36
C LEU A 415 3.22 0.32 12.29
N ALA A 416 4.29 -0.45 12.03
CA ALA A 416 4.69 -1.56 12.89
C ALA A 416 5.11 -1.08 14.28
N ASP A 417 5.87 0.01 14.36
CA ASP A 417 6.30 0.64 15.61
C ASP A 417 5.09 1.11 16.44
N MET A 418 4.23 1.96 15.86
CA MET A 418 3.00 2.47 16.49
C MET A 418 2.05 1.35 16.93
N LYS A 419 1.97 0.26 16.15
CA LYS A 419 1.21 -0.93 16.53
C LYS A 419 1.83 -1.62 17.75
N SER A 420 3.16 -1.77 17.78
CA SER A 420 3.84 -2.46 18.88
C SER A 420 3.78 -1.69 20.20
N THR A 421 3.73 -0.35 20.14
CA THR A 421 3.57 0.51 21.32
C THR A 421 2.11 0.72 21.74
N GLY A 422 1.14 0.15 21.01
CA GLY A 422 -0.29 0.33 21.29
C GLY A 422 -0.79 1.76 21.06
N ALA A 423 -0.22 2.50 20.11
CA ALA A 423 -0.57 3.90 19.87
C ALA A 423 -1.95 4.09 19.21
N PHE A 424 -2.47 3.07 18.53
CA PHE A 424 -3.78 3.12 17.85
C PHE A 424 -4.92 2.83 18.83
N ALA A 425 -5.97 3.64 18.78
CA ALA A 425 -7.19 3.42 19.54
C ALA A 425 -8.03 2.27 18.95
N GLU A 426 -8.04 2.12 17.62
CA GLU A 426 -8.93 1.17 16.93
C GLU A 426 -8.17 0.26 15.96
N THR A 427 -8.42 -1.05 16.02
CA THR A 427 -7.86 -2.05 15.08
C THR A 427 -8.22 -1.72 13.63
N LYS A 428 -9.42 -1.18 13.41
CA LYS A 428 -9.88 -0.71 12.10
C LYS A 428 -8.90 0.28 11.46
N SER A 429 -8.34 1.20 12.24
CA SER A 429 -7.39 2.20 11.74
C SER A 429 -6.07 1.55 11.27
N ILE A 430 -5.59 0.52 11.96
CA ILE A 430 -4.42 -0.27 11.56
C ILE A 430 -4.68 -0.98 10.22
N ILE A 431 -5.85 -1.59 10.07
CA ILE A 431 -6.25 -2.26 8.82
C ILE A 431 -6.35 -1.24 7.69
N MET A 432 -7.03 -0.11 7.91
CA MET A 432 -7.15 0.93 6.89
C MET A 432 -5.77 1.51 6.53
N ALA A 433 -4.90 1.76 7.49
CA ALA A 433 -3.52 2.19 7.26
C ALA A 433 -2.74 1.19 6.39
N THR A 434 -2.94 -0.11 6.59
CA THR A 434 -2.36 -1.16 5.74
C THR A 434 -2.77 -0.99 4.27
N TYR A 435 -4.03 -0.67 4.00
CA TYR A 435 -4.51 -0.42 2.63
C TYR A 435 -4.00 0.92 2.06
N ILE A 436 -3.93 1.96 2.89
CA ILE A 436 -3.41 3.28 2.49
C ILE A 436 -1.94 3.17 2.11
N LEU A 437 -1.16 2.39 2.86
CA LEU A 437 0.27 2.20 2.60
C LEU A 437 0.52 1.28 1.41
N CYS A 438 -0.37 0.34 1.11
CA CYS A 438 -0.24 -0.57 -0.03
C CYS A 438 -0.19 0.17 -1.38
N GLY A 439 1.02 0.35 -1.90
CA GLY A 439 1.30 0.95 -3.21
C GLY A 439 2.54 1.83 -3.22
N PHE A 440 3.28 1.84 -4.34
CA PHE A 440 4.50 2.63 -4.54
C PHE A 440 4.28 4.14 -4.81
N ALA A 441 3.15 4.71 -4.41
CA ALA A 441 2.84 6.12 -4.69
C ALA A 441 3.67 7.07 -3.81
N ASN A 442 4.87 7.42 -4.28
CA ASN A 442 5.80 8.37 -3.64
C ASN A 442 6.61 9.18 -4.69
N PHE A 443 7.34 10.21 -4.25
CA PHE A 443 8.13 11.04 -5.17
C PHE A 443 9.27 10.27 -5.85
N ALA A 444 9.93 9.33 -5.15
CA ALA A 444 11.00 8.52 -5.72
C ALA A 444 10.52 7.65 -6.89
N SER A 445 9.30 7.11 -6.79
CA SER A 445 8.66 6.31 -7.84
C SER A 445 8.47 7.05 -9.15
N ILE A 446 8.33 8.39 -9.14
CA ILE A 446 8.30 9.17 -10.38
C ILE A 446 9.64 9.01 -11.13
N GLY A 447 10.76 9.14 -10.42
CA GLY A 447 12.09 8.94 -10.98
C GLY A 447 12.30 7.51 -11.48
N ILE A 448 11.89 6.52 -10.67
CA ILE A 448 11.98 5.09 -11.01
C ILE A 448 11.22 4.79 -12.30
N GLN A 449 9.99 5.32 -12.47
CA GLN A 449 9.21 5.08 -13.68
C GLN A 449 9.75 5.81 -14.91
N ILE A 450 10.24 7.04 -14.76
CA ILE A 450 10.89 7.76 -15.89
C ILE A 450 12.12 6.99 -16.37
N GLY A 451 12.91 6.42 -15.46
CA GLY A 451 14.08 5.60 -15.80
C GLY A 451 13.69 4.24 -16.38
N GLY A 452 12.82 3.50 -15.68
CA GLY A 452 12.43 2.14 -16.01
C GLY A 452 11.54 2.05 -17.25
N ILE A 453 10.43 2.78 -17.30
CA ILE A 453 9.54 2.78 -18.47
C ILE A 453 10.22 3.53 -19.63
N GLY A 454 10.95 4.61 -19.34
CA GLY A 454 11.64 5.40 -20.37
C GLY A 454 12.82 4.68 -21.02
N SER A 455 13.39 3.64 -20.42
CA SER A 455 14.38 2.78 -21.09
C SER A 455 13.73 1.78 -22.04
N LEU A 456 12.48 1.36 -21.76
CA LEU A 456 11.68 0.48 -22.61
C LEU A 456 11.01 1.23 -23.77
N ALA A 457 10.65 2.50 -23.56
CA ALA A 457 10.04 3.38 -24.55
C ALA A 457 10.64 4.80 -24.50
N PRO A 458 11.83 5.01 -25.09
CA PRO A 458 12.53 6.29 -25.10
C PRO A 458 11.69 7.48 -25.62
N GLY A 459 10.83 7.26 -26.62
CA GLY A 459 9.92 8.26 -27.20
C GLY A 459 8.87 8.77 -26.22
N GLN A 460 8.56 8.01 -25.17
CA GLN A 460 7.57 8.38 -24.14
C GLN A 460 8.18 9.14 -22.96
N ARG A 461 9.51 9.28 -22.87
CA ARG A 461 10.18 9.86 -21.69
C ARG A 461 9.69 11.25 -21.30
N VAL A 462 9.39 12.10 -22.29
CA VAL A 462 8.81 13.45 -22.06
C VAL A 462 7.41 13.35 -21.46
N LEU A 463 6.59 12.43 -21.95
CA LEU A 463 5.24 12.20 -21.43
C LEU A 463 5.29 11.68 -19.98
N LEU A 464 6.17 10.69 -19.71
CA LEU A 464 6.39 10.13 -18.37
C LEU A 464 6.74 11.24 -17.37
N SER A 465 7.71 12.09 -17.70
CA SER A 465 8.09 13.21 -16.85
C SER A 465 6.93 14.19 -16.60
N ARG A 466 6.17 14.53 -17.65
CA ARG A 466 5.02 15.43 -17.54
C ARG A 466 3.88 14.85 -16.68
N TYR A 467 3.74 13.52 -16.67
CA TYR A 467 2.62 12.83 -16.01
C TYR A 467 2.97 12.26 -14.64
N GLY A 468 4.24 12.27 -14.23
CA GLY A 468 4.71 11.76 -12.93
C GLY A 468 3.84 12.16 -11.73
N PHE A 469 3.60 13.47 -11.53
CA PHE A 469 2.75 13.93 -10.43
C PHE A 469 1.27 13.53 -10.55
N ARG A 470 0.76 13.37 -11.78
CA ARG A 470 -0.61 12.86 -11.99
C ARG A 470 -0.70 11.38 -11.67
N ALA A 471 0.31 10.60 -12.04
CA ALA A 471 0.40 9.18 -11.71
C ALA A 471 0.51 8.98 -10.20
N LEU A 472 1.33 9.79 -9.52
CA LEU A 472 1.46 9.79 -8.05
C LEU A 472 0.12 10.08 -7.37
N LEU A 473 -0.57 11.15 -7.80
CA LEU A 473 -1.90 11.48 -7.29
C LEU A 473 -2.89 10.34 -7.52
N ALA A 474 -2.88 9.76 -8.73
CA ALA A 474 -3.77 8.67 -9.09
C ALA A 474 -3.55 7.42 -8.22
N GLY A 475 -2.30 7.01 -8.03
CA GLY A 475 -1.94 5.87 -7.17
C GLY A 475 -2.31 6.12 -5.70
N THR A 476 -2.06 7.33 -5.21
CA THR A 476 -2.43 7.72 -3.83
C THR A 476 -3.94 7.63 -3.61
N LEU A 477 -4.72 8.28 -4.48
CA LEU A 477 -6.19 8.26 -4.39
C LEU A 477 -6.76 6.85 -4.57
N ALA A 478 -6.13 5.99 -5.37
CA ALA A 478 -6.54 4.59 -5.52
C ALA A 478 -6.42 3.81 -4.20
N SER A 479 -5.27 3.94 -3.50
CA SER A 479 -5.07 3.31 -2.19
C SER A 479 -6.04 3.86 -1.13
N LEU A 480 -6.28 5.17 -1.12
CA LEU A 480 -7.27 5.81 -0.23
C LEU A 480 -8.69 5.32 -0.52
N LEU A 481 -9.05 5.14 -1.80
CA LEU A 481 -10.37 4.64 -2.20
C LEU A 481 -10.57 3.20 -1.71
N SER A 482 -9.58 2.33 -1.89
CA SER A 482 -9.62 0.95 -1.37
C SER A 482 -9.74 0.92 0.16
N ALA A 483 -8.96 1.73 0.87
CA ALA A 483 -9.03 1.85 2.32
C ALA A 483 -10.39 2.37 2.81
N THR A 484 -10.98 3.34 2.10
CA THR A 484 -12.32 3.88 2.42
C THR A 484 -13.39 2.80 2.32
N ILE A 485 -13.35 1.99 1.25
CA ILE A 485 -14.31 0.89 1.04
C ILE A 485 -14.19 -0.14 2.17
N ILE A 486 -12.97 -0.53 2.54
CA ILE A 486 -12.74 -1.42 3.68
C ILE A 486 -13.24 -0.78 4.98
N GLY A 487 -12.94 0.50 5.20
CA GLY A 487 -13.40 1.24 6.38
C GLY A 487 -14.93 1.29 6.52
N ILE A 488 -15.67 1.40 5.42
CA ILE A 488 -17.14 1.33 5.43
C ILE A 488 -17.62 -0.05 5.88
N LEU A 489 -17.01 -1.12 5.34
CA LEU A 489 -17.43 -2.50 5.60
C LEU A 489 -17.04 -2.98 7.01
N LEU A 490 -15.99 -2.39 7.60
CA LEU A 490 -15.54 -2.65 8.96
C LEU A 490 -16.28 -1.83 10.03
N GLY A 491 -17.23 -0.97 9.68
CA GLY A 491 -18.02 -0.19 10.66
C GLY A 491 -17.38 1.13 11.04
#